data_AF-A0A1H7GKN7-F1
#
_entry.id   AF-A0A1H7GKN7-F1
#
_cell.length_a   1.000
_cell.length_b   1.000
_cell.length_c   1.000
_cell.angle_alpha   90.00
_cell.angle_beta   90.00
_cell.angle_gamma   90.00
#
_symmetry.space_group_name_H-M   'P 1'
#
loop_
_entity.id
_entity.type
_entity.pdbx_description
1 polymer ?
#
loop_
_entity_poly.entity_id
_entity_poly.type
_entity_poly.pdbx_seq_one_letter_code
_entity_poly.pdbx_strand_id
1 'polypeptide(L)'
;MSHIAIDPINPCRESLWARLEENNFFHWCRKREYKQLRTLFFEGEVIERPENCVIDVELFWSPKQDSEHWRAVIEARSGATNDKGERYISQRCAKEYVEEAVDSLLLCDFQFAGMSIEQQLALQSFLGLEGRKLRHDRLYFETWLAQVEWWLEGDAIGEFELPGMYDCVATHRVAFAYELLNAAPLALQEGHFVSLQDGSVWGGGKEAYLQESISSFCEFLLKPYQPPAGLQCDPSPRIQCVERLRADLETGQAPLLLQQVWQLTKDKNN
;
A
#
# COMPACT_ATOMS: atom_id res chain seq x y z
N MET A 1 29.86 -7.69 10.65
CA MET A 1 29.07 -6.96 9.64
C MET A 1 28.88 -7.93 8.49
N SER A 2 27.75 -8.63 8.43
CA SER A 2 27.43 -9.48 7.28
C SER A 2 27.11 -8.54 6.12
N HIS A 3 27.85 -8.69 5.02
CA HIS A 3 27.44 -8.11 3.75
C HIS A 3 26.18 -8.88 3.33
N ILE A 4 25.02 -8.22 3.42
CA ILE A 4 23.81 -8.73 2.81
C ILE A 4 24.10 -8.73 1.32
N ALA A 5 24.38 -9.91 0.77
CA ALA A 5 24.39 -10.11 -0.67
C ALA A 5 22.96 -9.85 -1.12
N ILE A 6 22.76 -8.73 -1.81
CA ILE A 6 21.48 -8.42 -2.46
C ILE A 6 21.30 -9.46 -3.55
N ASP A 7 20.54 -10.49 -3.18
CA ASP A 7 20.02 -11.52 -4.06
C ASP A 7 19.30 -10.84 -5.24
N PRO A 8 19.35 -11.40 -6.46
CA PRO A 8 18.98 -10.72 -7.69
C PRO A 8 17.50 -10.36 -7.70
N ILE A 9 17.13 -9.59 -8.73
CA ILE A 9 15.83 -8.97 -9.09
C ILE A 9 14.55 -9.74 -8.70
N ASN A 10 14.61 -11.03 -8.37
CA ASN A 10 13.56 -11.78 -7.65
C ASN A 10 14.22 -12.79 -6.66
N PRO A 11 14.38 -12.46 -5.37
CA PRO A 11 14.90 -13.42 -4.38
C PRO A 11 13.97 -14.63 -4.27
N CYS A 12 14.54 -15.82 -4.07
CA CYS A 12 13.71 -17.00 -3.78
C CYS A 12 13.00 -16.84 -2.43
N ARG A 13 11.91 -17.57 -2.24
CA ARG A 13 11.13 -17.52 -0.99
C ARG A 13 11.99 -17.90 0.22
N GLU A 14 12.93 -18.82 0.08
CA GLU A 14 13.89 -19.17 1.13
C GLU A 14 14.76 -17.97 1.54
N SER A 15 15.24 -17.20 0.58
CA SER A 15 16.05 -16.00 0.80
C SER A 15 15.22 -14.89 1.47
N LEU A 16 13.98 -14.69 1.02
CA LEU A 16 13.04 -13.75 1.65
C LEU A 16 12.74 -14.12 3.10
N TRP A 17 12.42 -15.39 3.37
CA TRP A 17 12.15 -15.86 4.72
C TRP A 17 13.38 -15.73 5.63
N ALA A 18 14.58 -16.09 5.14
CA ALA A 18 15.82 -15.92 5.90
C ALA A 18 16.07 -14.46 6.27
N ARG A 19 15.78 -13.51 5.37
CA ARG A 19 15.86 -12.08 5.68
C ARG A 19 14.88 -11.66 6.76
N LEU A 20 13.64 -12.15 6.74
CA LEU A 20 12.66 -11.88 7.81
C LEU A 20 13.18 -12.39 9.17
N GLU A 21 13.85 -13.55 9.18
CA GLU A 21 14.49 -14.10 10.38
C GLU A 21 15.69 -13.28 10.85
N GLU A 22 16.57 -12.88 9.93
CA GLU A 22 17.75 -12.05 10.21
C GLU A 22 17.37 -10.68 10.78
N ASN A 23 16.27 -10.10 10.32
CA ASN A 23 15.72 -8.85 10.83
C ASN A 23 14.87 -9.01 12.09
N ASN A 24 14.81 -10.23 12.67
CA ASN A 24 14.03 -10.52 13.87
C ASN A 24 12.54 -10.12 13.72
N PHE A 25 12.00 -10.25 12.51
CA PHE A 25 10.61 -9.90 12.19
C PHE A 25 9.64 -10.64 13.11
N PHE A 26 9.85 -11.95 13.28
CA PHE A 26 8.97 -12.84 14.04
C PHE A 26 9.15 -12.78 15.57
N HIS A 27 9.79 -11.75 16.13
CA HIS A 27 10.00 -11.64 17.58
C HIS A 27 8.71 -11.63 18.40
N TRP A 28 7.59 -11.22 17.77
CA TRP A 28 6.26 -11.20 18.36
C TRP A 28 5.53 -12.55 18.27
N CYS A 29 5.99 -13.48 17.42
CA CYS A 29 5.33 -14.77 17.18
C CYS A 29 5.59 -15.78 18.28
N ARG A 30 4.54 -16.49 18.70
CA ARG A 30 4.66 -17.77 19.41
C ARG A 30 5.12 -18.86 18.44
N LYS A 31 5.70 -19.94 18.98
CA LYS A 31 6.18 -21.10 18.17
C LYS A 31 5.14 -21.67 17.21
N ARG A 32 3.86 -21.72 17.62
CA ARG A 32 2.75 -22.22 16.77
C ARG A 32 2.43 -21.26 15.64
N GLU A 33 2.35 -19.96 15.93
CA GLU A 33 2.08 -18.89 14.95
C GLU A 33 3.20 -18.84 13.90
N TYR A 34 4.46 -18.83 14.33
CA TYR A 34 5.62 -18.90 13.45
C TYR A 34 5.55 -20.14 12.53
N LYS A 35 5.19 -21.31 13.07
CA LYS A 35 5.05 -22.52 12.25
C LYS A 35 3.95 -22.38 11.19
N GLN A 36 2.79 -21.82 11.55
CA GLN A 36 1.71 -21.61 10.58
C GLN A 36 2.06 -20.56 9.54
N LEU A 37 2.68 -19.44 9.92
CA LEU A 37 3.17 -18.42 8.99
C LEU A 37 4.19 -19.01 8.02
N ARG A 38 5.11 -19.84 8.52
CA ARG A 38 6.09 -20.52 7.68
C ARG A 38 5.43 -21.49 6.71
N THR A 39 4.48 -22.31 7.17
CA THR A 39 3.73 -23.22 6.30
C THR A 39 2.92 -22.46 5.25
N LEU A 40 2.20 -21.39 5.64
CA LEU A 40 1.52 -20.51 4.69
C LEU A 40 2.49 -19.98 3.64
N PHE A 41 3.64 -19.47 4.07
CA PHE A 41 4.63 -18.86 3.21
C PHE A 41 5.25 -19.86 2.22
N PHE A 42 5.51 -21.11 2.60
CA PHE A 42 6.14 -22.07 1.66
C PHE A 42 5.15 -22.93 0.90
N GLU A 43 4.00 -23.26 1.48
CA GLU A 43 3.09 -24.29 0.98
C GLU A 43 1.75 -23.70 0.47
N GLY A 44 1.34 -22.54 0.99
CA GLY A 44 0.08 -21.89 0.61
C GLY A 44 -1.15 -22.75 0.89
N GLU A 45 -1.13 -23.53 1.97
CA GLU A 45 -2.28 -24.31 2.38
C GLU A 45 -3.29 -23.42 3.11
N VAL A 46 -4.57 -23.55 2.75
CA VAL A 46 -5.66 -22.85 3.42
C VAL A 46 -5.97 -23.57 4.73
N ILE A 47 -5.55 -22.99 5.84
CA ILE A 47 -5.76 -23.56 7.17
C ILE A 47 -7.22 -23.32 7.59
N GLU A 48 -7.92 -24.35 8.07
CA GLU A 48 -9.33 -24.24 8.46
C GLU A 48 -9.55 -23.39 9.72
N ARG A 49 -8.58 -23.40 10.64
CA ARG A 49 -8.58 -22.63 11.90
C ARG A 49 -7.20 -21.98 12.11
N PRO A 50 -6.87 -20.95 11.32
CA PRO A 50 -5.62 -20.23 11.44
C PRO A 50 -5.60 -19.40 12.73
N GLU A 51 -4.40 -19.05 13.19
CA GLU A 51 -4.22 -17.94 14.15
C GLU A 51 -4.49 -16.60 13.43
N ASN A 52 -4.89 -15.55 14.15
CA ASN A 52 -5.25 -14.26 13.53
C ASN A 52 -4.13 -13.68 12.65
N CYS A 53 -2.87 -13.78 13.09
CA CYS A 53 -1.73 -13.30 12.32
C CYS A 53 -1.56 -13.97 10.94
N VAL A 54 -2.13 -15.17 10.74
CA VAL A 54 -2.16 -15.85 9.45
C VAL A 54 -3.29 -15.31 8.59
N ILE A 55 -4.45 -15.02 9.18
CA ILE A 55 -5.61 -14.41 8.48
C ILE A 55 -5.20 -13.08 7.85
N ASP A 56 -4.43 -12.28 8.59
CA ASP A 56 -4.01 -10.94 8.18
C ASP A 56 -3.10 -10.95 6.93
N VAL A 57 -2.46 -12.08 6.61
CA VAL A 57 -1.44 -12.15 5.55
C VAL A 57 -1.65 -13.27 4.53
N GLU A 58 -2.62 -14.17 4.71
CA GLU A 58 -2.77 -15.38 3.86
C GLU A 58 -3.01 -15.11 2.38
N LEU A 59 -3.67 -13.99 2.03
CA LEU A 59 -3.82 -13.59 0.63
C LEU A 59 -2.50 -13.09 0.01
N PHE A 60 -1.57 -12.58 0.81
CA PHE A 60 -0.36 -11.90 0.33
C PHE A 60 0.87 -12.79 0.43
N TRP A 61 0.97 -13.59 1.49
CA TRP A 61 2.12 -14.44 1.79
C TRP A 61 2.04 -15.80 1.15
N SER A 62 0.86 -16.24 0.68
CA SER A 62 0.75 -17.51 -0.02
C SER A 62 1.59 -17.51 -1.31
N PRO A 63 2.32 -18.60 -1.64
CA PRO A 63 2.94 -18.75 -2.96
C PRO A 63 1.91 -18.93 -4.09
N LYS A 64 0.63 -19.18 -3.76
CA LYS A 64 -0.45 -19.40 -4.73
C LYS A 64 -1.21 -18.09 -4.94
N GLN A 65 -0.80 -17.32 -5.94
CA GLN A 65 -1.34 -15.99 -6.24
C GLN A 65 -2.26 -16.03 -7.47
N ASP A 66 -3.33 -16.82 -7.36
CA ASP A 66 -4.34 -16.99 -8.40
C ASP A 66 -5.77 -16.93 -7.84
N SER A 67 -6.74 -16.71 -8.72
CA SER A 67 -8.14 -16.54 -8.35
C SER A 67 -8.80 -17.79 -7.77
N GLU A 68 -8.27 -18.99 -8.01
CA GLU A 68 -8.78 -20.22 -7.40
C GLU A 68 -8.40 -20.24 -5.91
N HIS A 69 -7.13 -19.98 -5.61
CA HIS A 69 -6.63 -19.90 -4.25
C HIS A 69 -7.29 -18.77 -3.45
N TRP A 70 -7.35 -17.55 -4.01
CA TRP A 70 -7.98 -16.42 -3.32
C TRP A 70 -9.45 -16.68 -2.98
N ARG A 71 -10.18 -17.35 -3.88
CA ARG A 71 -11.57 -17.75 -3.61
C ARG A 71 -11.64 -18.76 -2.48
N ALA A 72 -10.77 -19.78 -2.47
CA ALA A 72 -10.73 -20.79 -1.42
C ALA A 72 -10.43 -20.17 -0.03
N VAL A 73 -9.53 -19.18 0.03
CA VAL A 73 -9.25 -18.42 1.25
C VAL A 73 -10.48 -17.66 1.72
N ILE A 74 -11.11 -16.86 0.85
CA ILE A 74 -12.31 -16.07 1.19
C ILE A 74 -13.46 -16.99 1.65
N GLU A 75 -13.66 -18.12 0.98
CA GLU A 75 -14.65 -19.13 1.38
C GLU A 75 -14.33 -19.69 2.77
N ALA A 76 -13.07 -19.98 3.08
CA ALA A 76 -12.66 -20.44 4.42
C ALA A 76 -12.89 -19.38 5.52
N ARG A 77 -12.78 -18.08 5.20
CA ARG A 77 -13.03 -16.96 6.14
C ARG A 77 -14.49 -16.52 6.23
N SER A 78 -15.34 -17.04 5.34
CA SER A 78 -16.77 -16.82 5.42
C SER A 78 -17.46 -17.63 6.53
N GLY A 79 -16.76 -18.55 7.20
CA GLY A 79 -17.33 -19.39 8.25
C GLY A 79 -17.66 -18.63 9.54
N ALA A 80 -18.91 -18.77 10.01
CA ALA A 80 -19.39 -18.25 11.29
C ALA A 80 -19.98 -19.37 12.15
N THR A 81 -20.13 -19.13 13.45
CA THR A 81 -20.76 -20.07 14.40
C THR A 81 -22.03 -19.43 14.96
N ASN A 82 -23.14 -20.16 14.96
CA ASN A 82 -24.40 -19.67 15.54
C ASN A 82 -24.47 -19.91 17.06
N ASP A 83 -25.54 -19.43 17.71
CA ASP A 83 -25.73 -19.55 19.17
C ASP A 83 -25.83 -21.00 19.66
N LYS A 84 -26.01 -21.97 18.75
CA LYS A 84 -26.03 -23.41 19.04
C LYS A 84 -24.67 -24.08 18.85
N GLY A 85 -23.63 -23.32 18.46
CA GLY A 85 -22.31 -23.87 18.16
C GLY A 85 -22.18 -24.49 16.77
N GLU A 86 -23.19 -24.35 15.89
CA GLU A 86 -23.16 -24.91 14.53
C GLU A 86 -22.46 -23.93 13.57
N ARG A 87 -21.59 -24.48 12.72
CA ARG A 87 -20.91 -23.71 11.67
C ARG A 87 -21.82 -23.47 10.47
N TYR A 88 -21.78 -22.26 9.92
CA TYR A 88 -22.46 -21.87 8.70
C TYR A 88 -21.63 -20.86 7.90
N ILE A 89 -21.99 -20.64 6.64
CA ILE A 89 -21.34 -19.67 5.76
C ILE A 89 -22.06 -18.31 5.84
N SER A 90 -21.31 -17.25 6.12
CA SER A 90 -21.79 -15.88 6.29
C SER A 90 -21.20 -14.97 5.21
N GLN A 91 -22.07 -14.44 4.34
CA GLN A 91 -21.68 -13.42 3.36
C GLN A 91 -21.14 -12.15 4.01
N ARG A 92 -21.61 -11.83 5.22
CA ARG A 92 -21.11 -10.69 5.99
C ARG A 92 -19.64 -10.88 6.37
N CYS A 93 -19.27 -12.05 6.88
CA CYS A 93 -17.89 -12.35 7.25
C CYS A 93 -16.96 -12.31 6.04
N ALA A 94 -17.41 -12.86 4.90
CA ALA A 94 -16.66 -12.76 3.65
C ALA A 94 -16.44 -11.29 3.22
N LYS A 95 -17.47 -10.46 3.36
CA LYS A 95 -17.39 -9.03 3.03
C LYS A 95 -16.44 -8.28 3.95
N GLU A 96 -16.54 -8.47 5.26
CA GLU A 96 -15.66 -7.84 6.27
C GLU A 96 -14.19 -8.22 5.99
N TYR A 97 -13.91 -9.51 5.77
CA TYR A 97 -12.57 -9.98 5.41
C TYR A 97 -12.04 -9.34 4.11
N VAL A 98 -12.87 -9.25 3.07
CA VAL A 98 -12.50 -8.62 1.80
C VAL A 98 -12.31 -7.10 1.94
N GLU A 99 -13.03 -6.43 2.85
CA GLU A 99 -12.80 -5.03 3.16
C GLU A 99 -11.44 -4.82 3.83
N GLU A 100 -11.13 -5.61 4.86
CA GLU A 100 -9.84 -5.58 5.58
C GLU A 100 -8.66 -5.94 4.67
N ALA A 101 -8.77 -6.98 3.85
CA ALA A 101 -7.72 -7.37 2.92
C ALA A 101 -7.43 -6.31 1.86
N VAL A 102 -8.46 -5.61 1.39
CA VAL A 102 -8.27 -4.45 0.50
C VAL A 102 -7.53 -3.35 1.24
N ASP A 103 -7.94 -2.99 2.45
CA ASP A 103 -7.28 -1.93 3.22
C ASP A 103 -5.79 -2.26 3.43
N SER A 104 -5.44 -3.51 3.74
CA SER A 104 -4.04 -3.95 3.82
C SER A 104 -3.26 -3.81 2.50
N LEU A 105 -3.84 -4.19 1.34
CA LEU A 105 -3.19 -4.00 0.02
C LEU A 105 -3.02 -2.53 -0.37
N LEU A 106 -3.89 -1.67 0.15
CA LEU A 106 -3.79 -0.23 -0.07
C LEU A 106 -2.70 0.37 0.80
N LEU A 107 -2.47 -0.15 2.01
CA LEU A 107 -1.53 0.38 3.01
C LEU A 107 -0.11 -0.21 2.92
N CYS A 108 0.07 -1.36 2.27
CA CYS A 108 1.31 -2.13 2.36
C CYS A 108 1.79 -2.63 0.99
N ASP A 109 3.12 -2.69 0.80
CA ASP A 109 3.75 -3.30 -0.38
C ASP A 109 4.34 -4.67 -0.02
N PHE A 110 3.76 -5.73 -0.60
CA PHE A 110 4.07 -7.11 -0.24
C PHE A 110 5.17 -7.77 -1.08
N GLN A 111 5.96 -7.00 -1.85
CA GLN A 111 7.07 -7.55 -2.64
C GLN A 111 8.08 -8.35 -1.80
N PHE A 112 8.34 -7.96 -0.56
CA PHE A 112 9.23 -8.70 0.35
C PHE A 112 8.60 -9.98 0.94
N ALA A 113 7.28 -10.14 0.83
CA ALA A 113 6.61 -11.40 1.12
C ALA A 113 6.54 -12.34 -0.10
N GLY A 114 7.15 -11.92 -1.21
CA GLY A 114 7.21 -12.67 -2.46
C GLY A 114 6.00 -12.49 -3.38
N MET A 115 5.24 -11.41 -3.20
CA MET A 115 4.12 -11.03 -4.07
C MET A 115 4.53 -9.89 -5.00
N SER A 116 4.59 -10.14 -6.32
CA SER A 116 4.99 -9.11 -7.30
C SER A 116 3.98 -7.97 -7.38
N ILE A 117 4.39 -6.81 -7.91
CA ILE A 117 3.48 -5.67 -8.15
C ILE A 117 2.29 -6.10 -9.01
N GLU A 118 2.53 -6.88 -10.07
CA GLU A 118 1.48 -7.37 -10.96
C GLU A 118 0.48 -8.25 -10.22
N GLN A 119 0.96 -9.11 -9.32
CA GLN A 119 0.10 -9.94 -8.48
C GLN A 119 -0.71 -9.10 -7.50
N GLN A 120 -0.10 -8.10 -6.87
CA GLN A 120 -0.80 -7.17 -5.97
C GLN A 120 -1.94 -6.43 -6.70
N LEU A 121 -1.66 -5.91 -7.90
CA LEU A 121 -2.67 -5.24 -8.74
C LEU A 121 -3.78 -6.21 -9.19
N ALA A 122 -3.43 -7.43 -9.58
CA ALA A 122 -4.40 -8.46 -9.97
C ALA A 122 -5.33 -8.87 -8.81
N LEU A 123 -4.79 -9.03 -7.61
CA LEU A 123 -5.58 -9.33 -6.42
C LEU A 123 -6.53 -8.16 -6.08
N GLN A 124 -6.07 -6.91 -6.17
CA GLN A 124 -6.93 -5.75 -5.94
C GLN A 124 -8.12 -5.69 -6.91
N SER A 125 -7.86 -5.97 -8.19
CA SER A 125 -8.91 -6.05 -9.21
C SER A 125 -9.90 -7.17 -8.87
N PHE A 126 -9.40 -8.36 -8.48
CA PHE A 126 -10.23 -9.49 -8.08
C PHE A 126 -11.12 -9.18 -6.86
N LEU A 127 -10.60 -8.45 -5.88
CA LEU A 127 -11.36 -8.02 -4.69
C LEU A 127 -12.38 -6.91 -4.99
N GLY A 128 -12.46 -6.43 -6.24
CA GLY A 128 -13.50 -5.51 -6.72
C GLY A 128 -13.27 -4.05 -6.31
N LEU A 129 -12.00 -3.63 -6.16
CA LEU A 129 -11.62 -2.29 -5.73
C LEU A 129 -12.17 -1.18 -6.64
N GLU A 130 -12.05 -1.34 -7.97
CA GLU A 130 -12.45 -0.35 -8.98
C GLU A 130 -13.96 -0.04 -8.98
N GLY A 131 -14.79 -0.90 -8.36
CA GLY A 131 -16.24 -0.74 -8.26
C GLY A 131 -16.75 -0.13 -6.95
N ARG A 132 -15.86 0.28 -6.03
CA ARG A 132 -16.26 0.70 -4.68
C ARG A 132 -16.66 2.18 -4.60
N LYS A 133 -17.67 2.48 -3.77
CA LYS A 133 -17.90 3.79 -3.15
C LYS A 133 -17.10 3.85 -1.85
N LEU A 134 -15.81 4.14 -1.90
CA LEU A 134 -15.01 4.15 -0.69
C LEU A 134 -15.38 5.38 0.15
N ARG A 135 -15.87 5.14 1.36
CA ARG A 135 -16.05 6.16 2.40
C ARG A 135 -14.71 6.78 2.85
N HIS A 136 -13.60 6.42 2.21
CA HIS A 136 -12.23 6.69 2.63
C HIS A 136 -11.32 7.16 1.48
N ASP A 137 -11.87 7.66 0.36
CA ASP A 137 -11.08 8.15 -0.81
C ASP A 137 -9.92 9.06 -0.42
N ARG A 138 -10.19 9.98 0.51
CA ARG A 138 -9.18 10.86 1.10
C ARG A 138 -8.06 10.07 1.78
N LEU A 139 -8.41 9.16 2.69
CA LEU A 139 -7.43 8.38 3.44
C LEU A 139 -6.56 7.57 2.49
N TYR A 140 -7.15 7.00 1.44
CA TYR A 140 -6.37 6.32 0.41
C TYR A 140 -5.36 7.26 -0.26
N PHE A 141 -5.79 8.46 -0.67
CA PHE A 141 -4.88 9.40 -1.31
C PHE A 141 -3.75 9.83 -0.37
N GLU A 142 -4.05 10.06 0.91
CA GLU A 142 -3.05 10.35 1.95
C GLU A 142 -2.08 9.18 2.15
N THR A 143 -2.58 7.95 2.21
CA THR A 143 -1.76 6.73 2.27
C THR A 143 -0.87 6.59 1.04
N TRP A 144 -1.40 6.88 -0.15
CA TRP A 144 -0.64 6.83 -1.39
C TRP A 144 0.50 7.84 -1.39
N LEU A 145 0.25 9.10 -0.96
CA LEU A 145 1.31 10.10 -0.78
C LEU A 145 2.40 9.60 0.17
N ALA A 146 2.00 9.16 1.36
CA ALA A 146 2.93 8.69 2.39
C ALA A 146 3.77 7.50 1.90
N GLN A 147 3.19 6.54 1.17
CA GLN A 147 3.94 5.41 0.62
C GLN A 147 4.97 5.84 -0.41
N VAL A 148 4.62 6.76 -1.31
CA VAL A 148 5.56 7.29 -2.28
C VAL A 148 6.69 8.02 -1.56
N GLU A 149 6.38 8.89 -0.60
CA GLU A 149 7.38 9.62 0.20
C GLU A 149 8.31 8.66 0.95
N TRP A 150 7.78 7.74 1.76
CA TRP A 150 8.58 6.78 2.53
C TRP A 150 9.47 5.91 1.64
N TRP A 151 9.00 5.51 0.46
CA TRP A 151 9.81 4.75 -0.50
C TRP A 151 10.96 5.57 -1.10
N LEU A 152 10.72 6.86 -1.37
CA LEU A 152 11.71 7.77 -1.92
C LEU A 152 12.74 8.21 -0.86
N GLU A 153 12.34 8.37 0.40
CA GLU A 153 13.21 8.68 1.53
C GLU A 153 13.98 7.46 2.03
N GLY A 154 13.45 6.25 1.80
CA GLY A 154 14.05 5.00 2.26
C GLY A 154 13.89 4.78 3.75
N ASP A 155 12.79 5.26 4.34
CA ASP A 155 12.59 5.35 5.80
C ASP A 155 11.71 4.24 6.40
N ALA A 156 11.17 3.30 5.62
CA ALA A 156 10.16 2.37 6.13
C ALA A 156 10.69 1.08 6.77
N ILE A 157 10.88 1.02 8.09
CA ILE A 157 11.15 -0.25 8.81
C ILE A 157 9.96 -0.61 9.76
N GLY A 158 9.31 -1.76 9.58
CA GLY A 158 8.01 -2.26 10.10
C GLY A 158 7.11 -2.91 9.02
N GLU A 159 6.15 -3.77 9.44
CA GLU A 159 5.63 -5.00 8.79
C GLU A 159 5.57 -5.21 7.26
N PHE A 160 5.71 -4.23 6.37
CA PHE A 160 5.82 -4.42 4.90
C PHE A 160 6.77 -3.39 4.24
N GLU A 161 7.98 -3.29 4.80
CA GLU A 161 9.04 -2.28 4.65
C GLU A 161 9.44 -1.80 3.24
N LEU A 162 9.84 -0.53 3.12
CA LEU A 162 10.26 0.18 1.88
C LEU A 162 11.67 0.86 1.90
N PRO A 163 12.69 0.37 2.64
CA PRO A 163 14.10 0.49 2.26
C PRO A 163 14.58 -0.85 1.69
N GLY A 164 14.91 -0.87 0.40
CA GLY A 164 15.44 -2.05 -0.29
C GLY A 164 14.55 -2.60 -1.42
N MET A 165 13.32 -2.09 -1.58
CA MET A 165 12.49 -2.42 -2.75
C MET A 165 13.02 -1.75 -4.01
N TYR A 166 13.02 -2.48 -5.12
CA TYR A 166 13.36 -1.92 -6.42
C TYR A 166 12.30 -0.92 -6.90
N ASP A 167 11.02 -1.27 -6.76
CA ASP A 167 9.85 -0.50 -7.19
C ASP A 167 8.76 -0.51 -6.12
N CYS A 168 7.75 0.35 -6.24
CA CYS A 168 6.69 0.49 -5.25
C CYS A 168 5.32 0.40 -5.94
N VAL A 169 4.40 -0.40 -5.39
CA VAL A 169 3.05 -0.57 -5.95
C VAL A 169 2.29 0.77 -6.08
N ALA A 170 2.59 1.76 -5.23
CA ALA A 170 1.99 3.09 -5.30
C ALA A 170 2.34 3.86 -6.59
N THR A 171 3.53 3.62 -7.19
CA THR A 171 3.96 4.28 -8.44
C THR A 171 3.12 3.83 -9.65
N HIS A 172 2.60 2.60 -9.59
CA HIS A 172 1.69 2.03 -10.58
C HIS A 172 0.25 2.51 -10.40
N ARG A 173 -0.10 3.00 -9.20
CA ARG A 173 -1.44 3.50 -8.85
C ARG A 173 -1.63 5.01 -9.03
N VAL A 174 -0.65 5.72 -9.61
CA VAL A 174 -0.70 7.18 -9.83
C VAL A 174 -2.01 7.63 -10.49
N ALA A 175 -2.44 6.94 -11.55
CA ALA A 175 -3.67 7.30 -12.26
C ALA A 175 -4.91 7.23 -11.35
N PHE A 176 -5.03 6.16 -10.56
CA PHE A 176 -6.11 6.00 -9.60
C PHE A 176 -6.05 7.06 -8.49
N ALA A 177 -4.86 7.37 -7.95
CA ALA A 177 -4.70 8.46 -6.99
C ALA A 177 -5.12 9.83 -7.58
N TYR A 178 -4.80 10.08 -8.84
CA TYR A 178 -5.21 11.29 -9.56
C TYR A 178 -6.72 11.35 -9.76
N GLU A 179 -7.37 10.24 -10.09
CA GLU A 179 -8.83 10.16 -10.20
C GLU A 179 -9.51 10.52 -8.87
N LEU A 180 -9.01 10.02 -7.75
CA LEU A 180 -9.56 10.33 -6.43
C LEU A 180 -9.45 11.81 -6.08
N LEU A 181 -8.30 12.44 -6.34
CA LEU A 181 -8.13 13.88 -6.11
C LEU A 181 -8.96 14.73 -7.08
N ASN A 182 -9.14 14.30 -8.33
CA ASN A 182 -10.02 14.96 -9.30
C ASN A 182 -11.50 14.87 -8.91
N ALA A 183 -11.91 13.76 -8.28
CA ALA A 183 -13.27 13.55 -7.78
C ALA A 183 -13.54 14.23 -6.43
N ALA A 184 -12.49 14.72 -5.76
CA ALA A 184 -12.62 15.37 -4.46
C ALA A 184 -13.43 16.67 -4.57
N PRO A 185 -14.48 16.88 -3.73
CA PRO A 185 -15.23 18.13 -3.69
C PRO A 185 -14.43 19.18 -2.90
N LEU A 186 -13.26 19.55 -3.43
CA LEU A 186 -12.32 20.51 -2.85
C LEU A 186 -12.00 21.60 -3.89
N ALA A 187 -11.76 22.81 -3.40
CA ALA A 187 -11.20 23.90 -4.19
C ALA A 187 -10.10 24.60 -3.39
N LEU A 188 -9.12 25.18 -4.08
CA LEU A 188 -8.18 26.12 -3.48
C LEU A 188 -8.78 27.54 -3.56
N GLN A 189 -9.06 28.16 -2.42
CA GLN A 189 -9.57 29.52 -2.29
C GLN A 189 -8.64 30.32 -1.37
N GLU A 190 -8.19 31.49 -1.84
CA GLU A 190 -7.28 32.37 -1.07
C GLU A 190 -6.02 31.63 -0.53
N GLY A 191 -5.55 30.62 -1.27
CA GLY A 191 -4.39 29.81 -0.88
C GLY A 191 -4.69 28.65 0.08
N HIS A 192 -5.95 28.37 0.38
CA HIS A 192 -6.38 27.31 1.29
C HIS A 192 -7.38 26.35 0.65
N PHE A 193 -7.27 25.06 0.99
CA PHE A 193 -8.28 24.08 0.61
C PHE A 193 -9.59 24.32 1.35
N VAL A 194 -10.69 24.28 0.60
CA VAL A 194 -12.05 24.43 1.11
C VAL A 194 -12.91 23.31 0.53
N SER A 195 -13.69 22.63 1.38
CA SER A 195 -14.67 21.66 0.90
C SER A 195 -15.88 22.33 0.28
N LEU A 196 -16.27 21.84 -0.89
CA LEU A 196 -17.44 22.31 -1.66
C LEU A 196 -18.72 21.55 -1.29
N GLN A 197 -18.62 20.52 -0.44
CA GLN A 197 -19.74 19.67 -0.08
C GLN A 197 -19.76 19.41 1.44
N ASP A 198 -20.86 19.79 2.08
CA ASP A 198 -21.10 19.54 3.49
C ASP A 198 -21.10 18.05 3.82
N GLY A 199 -20.42 17.68 4.90
CA GLY A 199 -20.31 16.29 5.37
C GLY A 199 -19.44 15.40 4.48
N SER A 200 -18.70 15.97 3.52
CA SER A 200 -17.75 15.20 2.72
C SER A 200 -16.61 14.64 3.58
N VAL A 201 -16.04 13.50 3.17
CA VAL A 201 -14.90 12.87 3.85
C VAL A 201 -13.62 13.72 3.74
N TRP A 202 -13.61 14.62 2.77
CA TRP A 202 -12.55 15.58 2.48
C TRP A 202 -12.61 16.83 3.36
N GLY A 203 -13.81 17.18 3.84
CA GLY A 203 -14.07 18.37 4.64
C GLY A 203 -14.04 18.18 6.16
N GLY A 204 -14.42 19.23 6.88
CA GLY A 204 -14.61 19.20 8.34
C GLY A 204 -13.36 19.53 9.15
N GLY A 205 -12.52 20.45 8.66
CA GLY A 205 -11.27 20.88 9.31
C GLY A 205 -10.07 20.02 8.92
N LYS A 206 -10.28 19.06 8.02
CA LYS A 206 -9.24 18.13 7.58
C LYS A 206 -8.55 18.58 6.29
N GLU A 207 -9.08 19.61 5.63
CA GLU A 207 -8.57 20.21 4.40
C GLU A 207 -7.14 20.70 4.56
N ALA A 208 -6.85 21.32 5.71
CA ALA A 208 -5.52 21.86 6.03
C ALA A 208 -4.45 20.77 6.07
N TYR A 209 -4.75 19.64 6.73
CA TYR A 209 -3.81 18.50 6.80
C TYR A 209 -3.50 17.93 5.42
N LEU A 210 -4.53 17.73 4.58
CA LEU A 210 -4.32 17.24 3.22
C LEU A 210 -3.47 18.22 2.39
N GLN A 211 -3.73 19.52 2.51
CA GLN A 211 -2.94 20.54 1.83
C GLN A 211 -1.49 20.53 2.31
N GLU A 212 -1.24 20.33 3.60
CA GLU A 212 0.11 20.19 4.18
C GLU A 212 0.83 18.97 3.62
N SER A 213 0.19 17.79 3.59
CA SER A 213 0.75 16.58 2.98
C SER A 213 1.10 16.79 1.51
N ILE A 214 0.19 17.38 0.72
CA ILE A 214 0.47 17.70 -0.68
C ILE A 214 1.61 18.71 -0.82
N SER A 215 1.67 19.73 0.06
CA SER A 215 2.72 20.73 0.03
C SER A 215 4.09 20.10 0.29
N SER A 216 4.19 19.21 1.28
CA SER A 216 5.41 18.45 1.59
C SER A 216 5.88 17.60 0.41
N PHE A 217 4.95 16.86 -0.21
CA PHE A 217 5.21 16.11 -1.42
C PHE A 217 5.68 16.99 -2.58
N CYS A 218 5.07 18.16 -2.76
CA CYS A 218 5.52 19.14 -3.75
C CYS A 218 6.92 19.70 -3.44
N GLU A 219 7.24 20.00 -2.18
CA GLU A 219 8.59 20.45 -1.81
C GLU A 219 9.65 19.38 -2.14
N PHE A 220 9.30 18.12 -1.96
CA PHE A 220 10.13 16.98 -2.34
C PHE A 220 10.38 16.97 -3.85
N LEU A 221 9.33 17.07 -4.67
CA LEU A 221 9.41 17.01 -6.13
C LEU A 221 10.12 18.22 -6.77
N LEU A 222 10.19 19.38 -6.09
CA LEU A 222 10.86 20.59 -6.59
C LEU A 222 12.37 20.45 -6.75
N LYS A 223 12.98 19.60 -5.93
CA LYS A 223 14.43 19.43 -5.90
C LYS A 223 14.84 18.28 -6.83
N PRO A 224 16.04 18.33 -7.45
CA PRO A 224 16.60 17.15 -8.08
C PRO A 224 16.66 16.02 -7.06
N TYR A 225 15.97 14.91 -7.34
CA TYR A 225 15.90 13.81 -6.39
C TYR A 225 17.28 13.16 -6.23
N GLN A 226 17.69 12.95 -4.99
CA GLN A 226 18.92 12.27 -4.62
C GLN A 226 18.54 11.02 -3.85
N PRO A 227 18.76 9.81 -4.42
CA PRO A 227 18.47 8.57 -3.73
C PRO A 227 19.28 8.46 -2.42
N PRO A 228 18.72 7.84 -1.36
CA PRO A 228 19.43 7.65 -0.09
C PRO A 228 20.77 6.90 -0.27
N ALA A 229 21.82 7.41 0.36
CA ALA A 229 23.20 6.92 0.18
C ALA A 229 23.42 5.45 0.59
N GLY A 230 22.51 4.87 1.38
CA GLY A 230 22.57 3.50 1.87
C GLY A 230 21.70 2.51 1.09
N LEU A 231 21.03 2.92 0.01
CA LEU A 231 20.15 2.03 -0.76
C LEU A 231 20.90 0.79 -1.27
N GLN A 232 20.33 -0.37 -0.98
CA GLN A 232 20.83 -1.68 -1.38
C GLN A 232 20.20 -2.18 -2.70
N CYS A 233 19.54 -1.31 -3.47
CA CYS A 233 18.83 -1.68 -4.69
C CYS A 233 19.03 -0.61 -5.79
N ASP A 234 18.62 -0.91 -7.02
CA ASP A 234 18.69 0.05 -8.13
C ASP A 234 17.83 1.28 -7.83
N PRO A 235 18.39 2.50 -7.82
CA PRO A 235 17.62 3.72 -7.59
C PRO A 235 16.82 4.18 -8.82
N SER A 236 17.03 3.60 -10.00
CA SER A 236 16.45 4.07 -11.27
C SER A 236 14.91 4.20 -11.23
N PRO A 237 14.13 3.24 -10.68
CA PRO A 237 12.68 3.39 -10.59
C PRO A 237 12.23 4.59 -9.76
N ARG A 238 12.97 4.92 -8.68
CA ARG A 238 12.68 6.09 -7.84
C ARG A 238 12.88 7.39 -8.61
N ILE A 239 13.99 7.48 -9.33
CA ILE A 239 14.32 8.64 -10.18
C ILE A 239 13.24 8.81 -11.26
N GLN A 240 12.90 7.73 -11.97
CA GLN A 240 11.87 7.76 -13.01
C GLN A 240 10.49 8.16 -12.46
N CYS A 241 10.14 7.68 -11.26
CA CYS A 241 8.90 8.06 -10.59
C CYS A 241 8.86 9.58 -10.31
N VAL A 242 9.90 10.14 -9.72
CA VAL A 242 9.98 11.58 -9.45
C VAL A 242 9.95 12.41 -10.74
N GLU A 243 10.70 12.00 -11.76
CA GLU A 243 10.72 12.67 -13.06
C GLU A 243 9.35 12.65 -13.73
N ARG A 244 8.65 11.51 -13.69
CA ARG A 244 7.28 11.38 -14.20
C ARG A 244 6.32 12.29 -13.45
N LEU A 245 6.30 12.25 -12.11
CA LEU A 245 5.41 13.07 -11.30
C LEU A 245 5.66 14.56 -11.52
N ARG A 246 6.92 14.97 -11.65
CA ARG A 246 7.29 16.35 -12.00
C ARG A 246 6.80 16.72 -13.40
N ALA A 247 6.99 15.85 -14.39
CA ALA A 247 6.52 16.09 -15.75
C ALA A 247 4.99 16.21 -15.79
N ASP A 248 4.25 15.39 -15.04
CA ASP A 248 2.79 15.47 -14.94
C ASP A 248 2.33 16.83 -14.39
N LEU A 249 3.06 17.40 -13.43
CA LEU A 249 2.80 18.74 -12.88
C LEU A 249 3.13 19.86 -13.87
N GLU A 250 4.23 19.73 -14.61
CA GLU A 250 4.69 20.75 -15.57
C GLU A 250 3.85 20.78 -16.85
N THR A 251 3.35 19.62 -17.28
CA THR A 251 2.53 19.48 -18.49
C THR A 251 1.03 19.63 -18.24
N GLY A 252 0.62 19.76 -16.97
CA GLY A 252 -0.78 19.90 -16.58
C GLY A 252 -1.59 18.60 -16.62
N GLN A 253 -0.93 17.45 -16.64
CA GLN A 253 -1.57 16.12 -16.58
C GLN A 253 -1.95 15.71 -15.15
N ALA A 254 -1.30 16.28 -14.13
CA ALA A 254 -1.68 16.09 -12.73
C ALA A 254 -3.06 16.72 -12.39
N PRO A 255 -3.72 16.35 -11.28
CA PRO A 255 -4.96 16.99 -10.84
C PRO A 255 -4.78 18.50 -10.57
N LEU A 256 -5.82 19.29 -10.85
CA LEU A 256 -5.76 20.75 -10.71
C LEU A 256 -5.32 21.20 -9.31
N LEU A 257 -5.87 20.59 -8.25
CA LEU A 257 -5.53 20.91 -6.87
C LEU A 257 -4.04 20.65 -6.58
N LEU A 258 -3.48 19.56 -7.12
CA LEU A 258 -2.07 19.23 -6.97
C LEU A 258 -1.19 20.25 -7.72
N GLN A 259 -1.57 20.64 -8.93
CA GLN A 259 -0.87 21.68 -9.70
C GLN A 259 -0.90 23.05 -8.99
N GLN A 260 -2.03 23.41 -8.39
CA GLN A 260 -2.18 24.68 -7.67
C GLN A 260 -1.32 24.72 -6.40
N VAL A 261 -1.28 23.64 -5.62
CA VAL A 261 -0.38 23.56 -4.46
C VAL A 261 1.08 23.58 -4.89
N TRP A 262 1.44 22.87 -5.95
CA TRP A 262 2.78 22.92 -6.53
C TRP A 262 3.22 24.35 -6.90
N GLN A 263 2.34 25.14 -7.50
CA GLN A 263 2.63 26.54 -7.82
C GLN A 263 2.81 27.39 -6.55
N LEU A 264 1.94 27.25 -5.56
CA LEU A 264 2.10 27.93 -4.26
C LEU A 264 3.43 27.57 -3.60
N THR A 265 3.86 26.31 -3.68
CA THR A 265 5.13 25.86 -3.12
C THR A 265 6.32 26.45 -3.88
N LYS A 266 6.24 26.62 -5.20
CA LYS A 266 7.26 27.35 -5.99
C LYS A 266 7.37 28.80 -5.54
N ASP A 267 6.24 29.48 -5.41
CA ASP A 267 6.19 30.91 -5.08
C ASP A 267 6.73 31.21 -3.67
N LYS A 268 6.60 30.27 -2.72
CA LYS A 268 7.19 30.38 -1.38
C LYS A 268 8.71 30.20 -1.34
N ASN A 269 9.27 29.46 -2.30
CA ASN A 269 10.69 29.12 -2.34
C ASN A 269 11.52 30.04 -3.26
N ASN A 270 10.87 30.96 -3.97
CA ASN A 270 11.48 32.02 -4.78
C ASN A 270 11.55 33.34 -4.00
#